data_AF-A0A7J4RCQ8-F1
#
_entry.id   AF-A0A7J4RCQ8-F1
#
_cell.length_a   1.000
_cell.length_b   1.000
_cell.length_c   1.000
_cell.angle_alpha   90.00
_cell.angle_beta   90.00
_cell.angle_gamma   90.00
#
_symmetry.space_group_name_H-M   'P 1'
#
loop_
_entity.id
_entity.type
_entity.pdbx_description
1 polymer ?
#
loop_
_entity_poly.entity_id
_entity_poly.type
_entity_poly.pdbx_seq_one_letter_code
_entity_poly.pdbx_strand_id
1 'polypeptide(L)' 'MTRVVLPGSFMIIGMFGFVFSAVYTMSGRLTPTWGFTFCLTFLIMFIASVVSITPGEV' A
#
# COMPACT_ATOMS: atom_id res chain seq x y z
N MET A 1 -19.89 -14.00 -8.65
CA MET A 1 -18.86 -12.94 -8.53
C MET A 1 -17.50 -13.59 -8.66
N THR A 2 -16.83 -13.43 -9.81
CA THR A 2 -15.42 -13.80 -9.94
C THR A 2 -14.60 -12.79 -9.13
N ARG A 3 -13.89 -13.23 -8.09
CA ARG A 3 -13.00 -12.34 -7.33
C ARG A 3 -11.90 -11.88 -8.27
N VAL A 4 -11.90 -10.60 -8.62
CA VAL A 4 -10.81 -10.01 -9.40
C VAL A 4 -9.63 -9.94 -8.45
N VAL A 5 -8.67 -10.84 -8.66
CA VAL A 5 -7.40 -10.81 -7.93
C VAL A 5 -6.62 -9.61 -8.42
N LEU A 6 -6.20 -8.73 -7.51
CA LEU A 6 -5.38 -7.58 -7.89
C LEU A 6 -4.04 -8.09 -8.45
N PRO A 7 -3.53 -7.47 -9.53
CA PRO A 7 -2.27 -7.89 -10.12
C PRO A 7 -1.13 -7.73 -9.11
N GLY A 8 -0.17 -8.65 -9.09
CA GLY A 8 0.96 -8.61 -8.15
C GLY A 8 1.77 -7.31 -8.23
N SER A 9 1.76 -6.63 -9.38
CA SER A 9 2.33 -5.29 -9.52
C SER A 9 1.70 -4.26 -8.57
N PHE A 10 0.41 -4.37 -8.27
CA PHE A 10 -0.27 -3.48 -7.33
C PHE A 10 0.25 -3.66 -5.90
N MET A 11 0.48 -4.92 -5.48
CA MET A 11 1.09 -5.24 -4.18
C MET A 11 2.50 -4.65 -4.08
N ILE A 12 3.31 -4.84 -5.12
CA ILE A 12 4.70 -4.37 -5.19
C ILE A 12 4.74 -2.84 -5.12
N ILE A 13 3.89 -2.15 -5.89
CA ILE A 13 3.79 -0.68 -5.86
C ILE A 13 3.37 -0.19 -4.47
N GLY A 14 2.44 -0.88 -3.81
CA GLY A 14 2.04 -0.58 -2.43
C GLY A 14 3.20 -0.71 -1.45
N MET A 15 3.98 -1.79 -1.52
CA MET A 15 5.13 -2.01 -0.63
C MET A 15 6.25 -0.99 -0.86
N PHE A 16 6.67 -0.78 -2.10
CA PHE A 16 7.72 0.19 -2.41
C PHE A 16 7.27 1.62 -2.13
N GLY A 17 6.03 1.97 -2.49
CA GLY A 17 5.46 3.29 -2.19
C GLY A 17 5.43 3.58 -0.69
N PHE A 18 5.07 2.59 0.14
CA PHE A 18 5.10 2.71 1.59
C PHE A 18 6.52 2.97 2.11
N VAL A 19 7.51 2.19 1.66
CA VAL A 19 8.91 2.35 2.06
C VAL A 19 9.47 3.70 1.63
N PHE A 20 9.28 4.09 0.37
CA PHE A 20 9.75 5.38 -0.13
C PHE A 20 9.10 6.55 0.60
N SER A 21 7.78 6.49 0.84
CA SER A 21 7.08 7.51 1.60
C SER A 21 7.64 7.64 3.02
N ALA A 22 7.85 6.52 3.73
CA ALA A 22 8.39 6.52 5.08
C ALA A 22 9.80 7.13 5.13
N VAL A 23 10.69 6.71 4.21
CA VAL A 23 12.08 7.22 4.14
C VAL A 23 12.12 8.70 3.81
N TYR A 24 11.33 9.17 2.84
CA TYR A 24 11.29 10.59 2.47
C TYR A 24 10.68 11.47 3.56
N THR A 25 9.71 10.95 4.30
CA THR A 25 9.12 11.63 5.46
C THR A 25 10.16 11.78 6.58
N MET A 26 10.90 10.70 6.90
CA MET A 26 11.98 10.77 7.89
C MET A 26 13.15 11.67 7.45
N SER A 27 13.44 11.73 6.16
CA SER A 27 14.51 12.56 5.61
C SER A 27 14.19 14.07 5.62
N GLY A 28 13.00 14.47 6.10
CA GLY A 28 12.54 15.86 6.09
C GLY A 28 12.30 16.43 4.69
N ARG A 29 12.34 15.59 3.65
CA ARG A 29 12.09 15.96 2.25
C ARG A 29 10.59 16.14 1.99
N LEU A 30 9.76 15.51 2.81
CA LEU A 30 8.30 15.60 2.77
C LEU A 30 7.79 16.20 4.08
N THR A 31 6.79 17.08 3.98
CA THR A 31 6.08 17.58 5.16
C THR A 31 5.36 16.42 5.86
N PRO A 32 5.31 16.39 7.20
CA PRO A 32 4.76 15.27 7.96
C PRO A 32 3.32 14.90 7.56
N THR A 33 2.51 15.90 7.24
CA THR A 33 1.13 15.73 6.78
C THR A 33 1.05 14.92 5.47
N TRP A 34 1.86 15.28 4.48
CA TRP A 34 1.91 14.56 3.20
C TRP A 34 2.52 13.18 3.34
N GLY A 35 3.57 13.05 4.14
CA GLY A 35 4.17 11.77 4.48
C GLY A 35 3.19 10.79 5.12
N PHE A 36 2.38 11.28 6.06
CA PHE A 36 1.31 10.51 6.69
C PHE A 36 0.25 10.08 5.68
N THR A 37 -0.23 11.00 4.84
CA THR A 37 -1.23 10.68 3.80
C THR A 37 -0.70 9.61 2.84
N PHE A 38 0.52 9.77 2.32
CA PHE A 38 1.11 8.78 1.41
C PHE A 38 1.31 7.42 2.07
N CYS A 39 1.84 7.37 3.30
CA CYS A 39 1.95 6.13 4.05
C CYS A 39 0.59 5.45 4.22
N LEU A 40 -0.44 6.20 4.56
CA LEU A 40 -1.80 5.68 4.76
C LEU A 40 -2.40 5.17 3.44
N THR A 41 -2.20 5.87 2.33
CA THR A 41 -2.64 5.41 1.00
C THR A 41 -1.97 4.09 0.63
N PHE A 42 -0.64 3.99 0.75
CA PHE A 42 0.07 2.75 0.40
C PHE A 42 -0.23 1.59 1.35
N LEU A 43 -0.48 1.87 2.63
CA LEU A 43 -0.97 0.88 3.60
C LEU A 43 -2.33 0.31 3.17
N ILE A 44 -3.27 1.17 2.76
CA ILE A 44 -4.58 0.72 2.27
C ILE A 44 -4.43 -0.13 1.01
N MET A 45 -3.57 0.27 0.07
CA MET A 45 -3.29 -0.55 -1.13
C MET A 45 -2.73 -1.93 -0.77
N PHE A 46 -1.84 -1.98 0.22
CA PHE A 46 -1.28 -3.24 0.71
C PHE A 46 -2.37 -4.13 1.35
N ILE A 47 -3.20 -3.58 2.23
CA ILE A 47 -4.32 -4.31 2.86
C ILE A 47 -5.30 -4.81 1.79
N ALA A 48 -5.68 -3.97 0.82
CA ALA A 48 -6.57 -4.36 -0.26
C ALA A 48 -5.98 -5.51 -1.10
N SER A 49 -4.67 -5.50 -1.34
CA SER A 49 -3.98 -6.58 -2.02
C SER A 49 -4.02 -7.88 -1.21
N VAL A 50 -3.79 -7.81 0.10
CA VAL A 50 -3.83 -8.99 0.98
C VAL A 50 -5.24 -9.57 1.03
N VAL A 51 -6.27 -8.74 1.21
CA VAL A 51 -7.68 -9.17 1.22
C VAL A 51 -8.08 -9.81 -0.11
N SER A 52 -7.50 -9.35 -1.22
CA SER A 52 -7.77 -9.89 -2.56
C SER A 52 -7.20 -11.30 -2.77
N ILE A 53 -6.04 -11.60 -2.18
CA ILE A 53 -5.39 -12.91 -2.31
C ILE A 53 -5.85 -13.93 -1.26
N THR A 54 -6.40 -13.48 -0.13
CA THR A 54 -6.93 -14.39 0.89
C THR A 54 -8.17 -15.10 0.33
N PRO A 55 -8.12 -16.42 0.12
CA PRO A 55 -9.31 -17.18 -0.20
C PRO A 55 -10.25 -17.04 1.00
N GLY A 56 -11.48 -16.57 0.75
CA GLY A 56 -12.49 -16.59 1.81
C GLY A 56 -12.82 -18.04 2.06
N GLU A 57 -12.43 -18.57 3.21
CA GLU A 57 -12.92 -19.84 3.70
C GLU A 57 -14.46 -19.76 3.73
N VAL A 58 -15.08 -20.50 2.81
CA VAL A 58 -16.46 -20.95 2.90
C VAL A 58 -16.43 -22.45 3.12
#